data_AF-A0A2V9GR56-F1
#
_entry.id   AF-A0A2V9GR56-F1
#
_cell.length_a   1.000
_cell.length_b   1.000
_cell.length_c   1.000
_cell.angle_alpha   90.00
_cell.angle_beta   90.00
_cell.angle_gamma   90.00
#
_symmetry.space_group_name_H-M   'P 1'
#
loop_
_entity.id
_entity.type
_entity.pdbx_description
1 polymer ?
#
loop_
_entity_poly.entity_id
_entity_poly.type
_entity_poly.pdbx_seq_one_letter_code
_entity_poly.pdbx_strand_id
1 'polypeptide(L)'
;MGVNLDYPTGKPDTAEYAERGSNSPRWHSLPVSGNNFPDAFMGTMGALQSFAEGSASTLPSHFEDAFQTMALVEALYRSSELPGLPLPLDE
;
A
#
# COMPACT_ATOMS: atom_id res chain seq x y z
N MET A 1 8.35 -10.41 -0.16
CA MET A 1 8.67 -10.88 1.23
C MET A 1 9.31 -12.28 1.26
N GLY A 2 9.62 -12.87 0.09
CA GLY A 2 10.16 -14.22 -0.03
C GLY A 2 11.40 -14.55 0.79
N VAL A 3 12.30 -13.58 1.01
CA VAL A 3 13.54 -13.78 1.77
C VAL A 3 13.30 -14.10 3.26
N ASN A 4 12.15 -13.73 3.83
CA ASN A 4 11.76 -14.20 5.16
C ASN A 4 11.36 -15.67 5.19
N LEU A 5 11.03 -16.25 4.02
CA LEU A 5 10.57 -17.62 3.87
C LEU A 5 11.67 -18.58 3.39
N ASP A 6 12.76 -18.06 2.80
CA ASP A 6 13.88 -18.87 2.28
C ASP A 6 15.17 -18.04 2.13
N TYR A 7 15.74 -17.54 3.23
CA TYR A 7 16.96 -16.70 3.15
C TYR A 7 18.19 -17.51 2.69
N PRO A 8 19.05 -16.99 1.78
CA PRO A 8 19.01 -15.65 1.15
C PRO A 8 18.25 -15.60 -0.19
N THR A 9 17.86 -16.75 -0.74
CA THR A 9 17.28 -16.88 -2.10
C THR A 9 15.92 -16.19 -2.23
N GLY A 10 15.06 -16.40 -1.24
CA GLY A 10 13.69 -15.97 -1.17
C GLY A 10 12.73 -16.79 -2.03
N LYS A 11 11.48 -16.93 -1.58
CA LYS A 11 10.41 -17.53 -2.38
C LYS A 11 9.73 -16.50 -3.31
N PRO A 12 9.31 -16.89 -4.53
CA PRO A 12 8.50 -16.03 -5.39
C PRO A 12 7.18 -15.64 -4.73
N ASP A 13 6.69 -14.44 -5.05
CA ASP A 13 5.32 -14.05 -4.72
C ASP A 13 4.33 -14.88 -5.56
N THR A 14 3.15 -15.18 -5.03
CA THR A 14 2.10 -15.96 -5.72
C THR A 14 0.75 -15.27 -5.59
N ALA A 15 -0.08 -15.32 -6.63
CA ALA A 15 -1.47 -14.90 -6.60
C ALA A 15 -2.35 -15.99 -7.19
N GLU A 16 -3.47 -16.28 -6.53
CA GLU A 16 -4.42 -17.30 -6.98
C GLU A 16 -5.85 -16.77 -6.80
N TYR A 17 -6.76 -17.22 -7.67
CA TYR A 17 -8.19 -16.91 -7.55
C TYR A 17 -9.04 -18.17 -7.70
N ALA A 18 -10.26 -18.10 -7.18
CA ALA A 18 -11.28 -19.11 -7.37
C ALA A 18 -12.64 -18.45 -7.60
N GLU A 19 -13.51 -19.12 -8.34
CA GLU A 19 -14.86 -18.64 -8.62
C GLU A 19 -15.74 -18.64 -7.37
N ARG A 20 -16.39 -17.50 -7.11
CA ARG A 20 -17.31 -17.35 -5.99
C ARG A 20 -18.60 -18.14 -6.26
N GLY A 21 -19.04 -18.95 -5.30
CA GLY A 21 -20.30 -19.70 -5.38
C GLY A 21 -20.19 -21.09 -6.01
N SER A 22 -18.98 -21.55 -6.34
CA SER A 22 -18.76 -22.94 -6.77
C SER A 22 -18.80 -23.89 -5.57
N ASN A 23 -19.50 -25.02 -5.72
CA ASN A 23 -19.52 -26.11 -4.73
C ASN A 23 -18.21 -26.91 -4.70
N SER A 24 -17.33 -26.71 -5.69
CA SER A 24 -15.99 -27.30 -5.77
C SER A 24 -15.02 -26.27 -6.36
N PRO A 25 -14.62 -25.24 -5.58
CA PRO A 25 -13.79 -24.15 -6.09
C PRO A 25 -12.43 -24.70 -6.52
N ARG A 26 -12.07 -24.40 -7.77
CA ARG A 26 -10.75 -24.70 -8.32
C ARG A 26 -9.90 -23.43 -8.21
N TRP A 27 -8.72 -23.55 -7.60
CA TRP A 27 -7.75 -22.46 -7.57
C TRP A 27 -7.02 -22.37 -8.90
N HIS A 28 -6.94 -21.16 -9.42
CA HIS A 28 -6.24 -20.80 -10.63
C HIS A 28 -5.09 -19.88 -10.27
N SER A 29 -3.85 -20.32 -10.54
CA SER A 29 -2.67 -19.50 -10.33
C SER A 29 -2.58 -18.40 -11.39
N LEU A 30 -2.29 -17.19 -10.96
CA LEU A 30 -2.03 -16.03 -11.82
C LEU A 30 -0.52 -15.80 -11.90
N PRO A 31 0.04 -15.62 -13.11
CA PRO A 31 1.43 -15.24 -13.26
C PRO A 31 1.63 -13.85 -12.67
N VAL A 32 2.46 -13.74 -11.64
CA VAL A 32 2.90 -12.47 -11.05
C VAL A 32 4.37 -12.23 -11.39
N SER A 33 4.69 -10.98 -11.72
CA SER A 33 6.05 -10.53 -12.00
C SER A 33 6.39 -9.35 -11.12
N GLY A 34 7.69 -9.06 -11.00
CA GLY A 34 8.21 -8.08 -10.06
C GLY A 34 8.56 -8.70 -8.72
N ASN A 35 9.15 -7.90 -7.84
CA ASN A 35 9.46 -8.27 -6.48
C ASN A 35 9.05 -7.13 -5.56
N ASN A 36 8.12 -7.41 -4.65
CA ASN A 36 7.45 -6.38 -3.86
C ASN A 36 8.43 -5.40 -3.16
N PHE A 37 9.57 -5.89 -2.68
CA PHE A 37 10.48 -5.03 -1.92
C PHE A 37 11.24 -4.01 -2.79
N PRO A 38 12.07 -4.40 -3.77
CA PRO A 38 12.75 -3.42 -4.61
C PRO A 38 11.74 -2.51 -5.35
N ASP A 39 10.64 -3.06 -5.86
CA ASP A 39 9.69 -2.28 -6.67
C ASP A 39 8.90 -1.27 -5.82
N ALA A 40 8.54 -1.61 -4.58
CA ALA A 40 7.83 -0.68 -3.70
C ALA A 40 8.72 0.46 -3.17
N PHE A 41 10.03 0.23 -3.03
CA PHE A 41 10.93 1.21 -2.41
C PHE A 41 11.81 1.98 -3.40
N MET A 42 11.98 1.51 -4.63
CA MET A 42 12.90 2.12 -5.61
C MET A 42 12.58 3.60 -5.83
N GLY A 43 11.30 3.96 -5.98
CA GLY A 43 10.87 5.34 -6.19
C GLY A 43 11.16 6.23 -5.00
N THR A 44 10.70 5.85 -3.80
CA THR A 44 10.87 6.64 -2.57
C THR A 44 12.36 6.79 -2.20
N MET A 45 13.13 5.71 -2.31
CA MET A 45 14.57 5.76 -2.04
C MET A 45 15.33 6.58 -3.08
N GLY A 46 14.95 6.49 -4.36
CA GLY A 46 15.50 7.33 -5.42
C GLY A 46 15.22 8.81 -5.17
N ALA A 47 13.97 9.17 -4.84
CA ALA A 47 13.59 10.54 -4.52
C ALA A 47 14.34 11.09 -3.29
N LEU A 48 14.52 10.27 -2.24
CA LEU A 48 15.31 10.63 -1.08
C LEU A 48 16.78 10.89 -1.45
N GLN A 49 17.39 10.02 -2.24
CA GLN A 49 18.77 10.18 -2.69
C GLN A 49 18.95 11.45 -3.54
N SER A 50 18.07 11.68 -4.53
CA SER A 50 18.10 12.89 -5.36
C SER A 50 17.91 14.17 -4.56
N PHE A 51 17.08 14.16 -3.52
CA PHE A 51 16.92 15.30 -2.62
C PHE A 51 18.17 15.52 -1.75
N ALA A 52 18.72 14.45 -1.17
CA ALA A 52 19.89 14.51 -0.30
C ALA A 52 21.16 14.98 -1.04
N GLU A 53 21.33 14.63 -2.31
CA GLU A 53 22.46 15.08 -3.14
C GLU A 53 22.23 16.45 -3.81
N GLY A 54 21.02 17.00 -3.72
CA GLY A 54 20.66 18.33 -4.26
C GLY A 54 20.19 18.34 -5.72
N SER A 55 20.08 17.18 -6.38
CA SER A 55 19.50 17.04 -7.73
C SER A 55 18.00 17.35 -7.76
N ALA A 56 17.29 17.18 -6.64
CA ALA A 56 15.90 17.56 -6.47
C ALA A 56 15.77 18.62 -5.36
N SER A 57 14.98 19.68 -5.61
CA SER A 57 14.74 20.76 -4.64
C SER A 57 13.64 20.46 -3.63
N THR A 58 12.87 19.39 -3.85
CA THR A 58 11.72 19.00 -3.01
C THR A 58 11.72 17.49 -2.80
N LEU A 59 11.30 17.04 -1.63
CA LEU A 59 11.08 15.63 -1.31
C LEU A 59 9.58 15.33 -1.40
N PRO A 60 9.10 14.43 -2.29
CA PRO A 60 7.68 14.10 -2.40
C PRO A 60 7.07 13.46 -1.14
N SER A 61 7.90 12.83 -0.31
CA SER A 61 7.51 12.29 0.99
C SER A 61 8.05 13.19 2.11
N HIS A 62 7.68 14.48 2.06
CA HIS A 62 8.14 15.43 3.04
C HIS A 62 7.48 15.19 4.41
N PHE A 63 8.10 15.66 5.48
CA PHE A 63 7.57 15.51 6.84
C PHE A 63 6.15 16.08 6.99
N GLU A 64 5.88 17.21 6.33
CA GLU A 64 4.59 17.90 6.41
C GLU A 64 3.43 17.03 5.89
N ASP A 65 3.65 16.26 4.82
CA ASP A 65 2.64 15.35 4.27
C ASP A 65 2.30 14.22 5.24
N ALA A 66 3.31 13.68 5.93
CA ALA A 66 3.13 12.68 6.97
C ALA A 66 2.38 13.26 8.19
N PHE A 67 2.70 14.51 8.58
CA PHE A 67 1.99 15.20 9.65
C PHE A 67 0.51 15.41 9.31
N GLN A 68 0.20 15.87 8.10
CA GLN A 68 -1.18 16.03 7.64
C GLN A 68 -1.95 14.71 7.59
N THR A 69 -1.28 13.62 7.21
CA THR A 69 -1.85 12.27 7.27
C THR A 69 -2.22 11.89 8.70
N MET A 70 -1.34 12.14 9.67
CA MET A 70 -1.64 11.88 11.09
C MET A 70 -2.79 12.76 11.61
N ALA A 71 -2.83 14.03 11.23
CA ALA A 71 -3.93 14.93 11.58
C ALA A 71 -5.28 14.43 11.02
N LEU A 72 -5.29 13.88 9.80
CA LEU A 72 -6.48 13.26 9.20
C LEU A 72 -6.90 12.01 9.98
N VAL A 73 -5.96 11.15 10.38
CA VAL A 73 -6.27 9.96 11.20
C VAL A 73 -6.95 10.35 12.52
N GLU A 74 -6.43 11.37 13.21
CA GLU A 74 -7.07 11.88 14.43
C GLU A 74 -8.48 12.42 14.20
N ALA A 75 -8.70 13.11 13.07
CA ALA A 75 -10.04 13.57 12.68
C ALA A 75 -10.98 12.38 12.40
N LEU A 76 -10.49 11.32 11.78
CA LEU A 76 -11.25 10.09 11.51
C LEU A 76 -11.63 9.36 12.80
N TYR A 77 -10.73 9.30 13.79
CA TYR A 77 -11.08 8.72 15.10
C TYR A 77 -12.21 9.49 15.78
N ARG A 78 -12.12 10.82 15.84
CA ARG A 78 -13.19 11.67 16.38
C ARG A 78 -14.51 11.49 15.61
N SER A 79 -14.44 11.38 14.29
CA SER A 79 -15.60 11.11 13.44
C SER A 79 -16.24 9.76 13.73
N SER A 80 -15.43 8.72 13.97
CA SER A 80 -15.92 7.36 14.26
C SER A 80 -16.66 7.25 15.59
N GLU A 81 -16.50 8.20 16.51
CA GLU A 81 -17.27 8.28 17.76
C GLU A 81 -18.66 8.88 17.55
N LEU A 82 -18.88 9.54 16.41
CA LEU A 82 -20.17 10.13 16.05
C LEU A 82 -21.06 9.09 15.34
N PRO A 83 -22.39 9.19 15.50
CA PRO A 83 -23.32 8.42 14.69
C PRO A 83 -23.15 8.71 13.20
N GLY A 84 -23.46 7.73 12.35
CA GLY A 84 -23.49 7.92 10.91
C GLY A 84 -24.44 9.06 10.52
N LEU A 85 -23.96 9.97 9.67
CA LEU A 85 -24.76 11.07 9.15
C LEU A 85 -25.64 10.57 8.00
N PRO A 86 -26.97 10.81 8.03
CA PRO A 86 -27.83 10.49 6.89
C PRO A 86 -27.42 11.33 5.68
N LEU A 87 -27.43 10.72 4.50
CA LEU A 87 -27.15 11.42 3.26
C LEU A 87 -28.32 12.39 2.96
N PRO A 88 -28.06 13.66 2.63
CA PRO A 88 -29.10 14.59 2.19
C PRO A 88 -29.44 14.26 0.73
N LEU A 89 -30.17 13.16 0.54
CA LEU A 89 -30.81 12.83 -0.72
C LEU A 89 -32.26 13.31 -0.60
N ASP A 90 -32.67 14.20 -1.50
CA ASP A 90 -34.09 14.55 -1.64
C ASP A 90 -34.85 13.28 -2.06
N GLU A 91 -35.98 12.99 -1.40
CA GLU A 91 -36.86 11.86 -1.74
C GLU A 91 -37.48 11.97 -3.15
#